data_AF-A0A2E3WMK2-F1
#
_entry.id   AF-A0A2E3WMK2-F1
#
_cell.length_a   1.000
_cell.length_b   1.000
_cell.length_c   1.000
_cell.angle_alpha   90.00
_cell.angle_beta   90.00
_cell.angle_gamma   90.00
#
_symmetry.space_group_name_H-M   'P 1'
#
loop_
_entity.id
_entity.type
_entity.pdbx_description
1 polymer ?
#
loop_
_entity_poly.entity_id
_entity_poly.type
_entity_poly.pdbx_seq_one_letter_code
_entity_poly.pdbx_strand_id
1 'polypeptide(L)'
;MENQTDLNPSQLNVLQQLGSRLEDRPQFDDDLQEFLKSNLDEKGRELSSSIPPNETLYISKYHLNLVMRCEKQFLSDRKEQFEWSVPTARGTISHKAIELSAFWNQPRVDPLTLVDEAIDRSKEGSDGLGKWLRNLSEGDVAQLRGDVNNRVASFLETWPPLEKQWRPMLEAPVRVDLANGNIILSGKVDLSLGRPLGSTAGKVIVDFKTGNFYPAHREDVRFYALLETIRIGVPPRLVATYYLDRAEFSPEVISEQVLEASLNRVVDGMTKMIEILYQKRKPELCSWERCSWCSEEDI
;
A
#
# COMPACT_ATOMS: atom_id res chain seq x y z
N MET A 1 -7.89 -26.56 -16.06
CA MET A 1 -9.22 -26.98 -15.56
C MET A 1 -9.14 -27.95 -14.38
N GLU A 2 -7.98 -28.55 -14.05
CA GLU A 2 -7.84 -29.50 -12.92
C GLU A 2 -7.72 -28.86 -11.51
N ASN A 3 -7.64 -27.53 -11.37
CA ASN A 3 -7.40 -26.87 -10.06
C ASN A 3 -8.62 -26.25 -9.37
N GLN A 4 -9.79 -26.18 -10.02
CA GLN A 4 -10.97 -25.52 -9.41
C GLN A 4 -11.73 -26.40 -8.42
N THR A 5 -11.53 -27.72 -8.45
CA THR A 5 -12.26 -28.69 -7.62
C THR A 5 -11.82 -28.78 -6.16
N ASP A 6 -10.67 -28.18 -5.80
CA ASP A 6 -10.12 -28.21 -4.43
C ASP A 6 -10.20 -26.86 -3.69
N LEU A 7 -10.83 -25.85 -4.29
CA LEU A 7 -10.95 -24.53 -3.67
C LEU A 7 -12.11 -24.48 -2.69
N ASN A 8 -11.86 -23.86 -1.53
CA ASN A 8 -12.92 -23.64 -0.55
C ASN A 8 -13.81 -22.42 -0.92
N PRO A 9 -14.95 -22.23 -0.25
CA PRO A 9 -15.87 -21.14 -0.56
C PRO A 9 -15.24 -19.73 -0.53
N SER A 10 -14.34 -19.45 0.41
CA SER A 10 -13.67 -18.15 0.51
C SER A 10 -12.77 -17.89 -0.70
N GLN A 11 -11.99 -18.90 -1.10
CA GLN A 11 -11.12 -18.82 -2.26
C GLN A 11 -11.91 -18.65 -3.57
N LEU A 12 -13.03 -19.37 -3.70
CA LEU A 12 -13.94 -19.23 -4.85
C LEU A 12 -14.56 -17.83 -4.91
N ASN A 13 -14.93 -17.25 -3.76
CA ASN A 13 -15.44 -15.89 -3.70
C ASN A 13 -14.42 -14.87 -4.22
N VAL A 14 -13.16 -14.98 -3.79
CA VAL A 14 -12.08 -14.10 -4.29
C VAL A 14 -11.89 -14.29 -5.80
N LEU A 15 -11.86 -15.53 -6.30
CA LEU A 15 -11.75 -15.78 -7.75
C LEU A 15 -12.89 -15.13 -8.55
N GLN A 16 -14.11 -15.17 -8.04
CA GLN A 16 -15.26 -14.54 -8.69
C GLN A 16 -15.08 -13.02 -8.80
N GLN A 17 -14.49 -12.37 -7.79
CA GLN A 17 -14.20 -10.93 -7.81
C GLN A 17 -13.00 -10.58 -8.71
N LEU A 18 -11.98 -11.44 -8.75
CA LEU A 18 -10.78 -11.27 -9.59
C LEU A 18 -11.04 -11.58 -11.07
N GLY A 19 -12.07 -12.35 -11.39
CA GLY A 19 -12.44 -12.70 -12.75
C GLY A 19 -13.05 -11.52 -13.52
N SER A 20 -12.64 -11.33 -14.77
CA SER A 20 -13.30 -10.43 -15.72
C SER A 20 -12.93 -10.84 -17.14
N ARG A 21 -13.94 -11.03 -17.99
CA ARG A 21 -13.73 -11.31 -19.42
C ARG A 21 -13.18 -10.08 -20.12
N LEU A 22 -12.56 -10.25 -21.28
CA LEU A 22 -11.89 -9.14 -21.95
C LEU A 22 -12.90 -8.07 -22.41
N GLU A 23 -14.05 -8.51 -22.90
CA GLU A 23 -15.16 -7.69 -23.37
C GLU A 23 -15.83 -6.84 -22.27
N ASP A 24 -15.70 -7.24 -21.00
CA ASP A 24 -16.30 -6.54 -19.85
C ASP A 24 -15.34 -5.51 -19.22
N ARG A 25 -14.11 -5.41 -19.73
CA ARG A 25 -13.07 -4.55 -19.13
C ARG A 25 -13.21 -3.12 -19.61
N PRO A 26 -13.05 -2.13 -18.71
CA PRO A 26 -13.10 -0.73 -19.10
C PRO A 26 -11.93 -0.39 -20.02
N GLN A 27 -12.23 0.44 -21.00
CA GLN A 27 -11.25 1.14 -21.83
C GLN A 27 -11.13 2.56 -21.33
N PHE A 28 -9.92 3.11 -21.39
CA PHE A 28 -9.62 4.47 -20.99
C PHE A 28 -9.07 5.25 -22.18
N ASP A 29 -9.23 6.57 -22.13
CA ASP A 29 -8.64 7.47 -23.11
C ASP A 29 -7.10 7.39 -23.08
N ASP A 30 -6.47 7.50 -24.25
CA ASP A 30 -5.02 7.49 -24.40
C ASP A 30 -4.39 8.74 -23.74
N ASP A 31 -5.14 9.84 -23.61
CA ASP A 31 -4.66 11.10 -23.01
C ASP A 31 -4.77 11.15 -21.47
N LEU A 32 -5.44 10.16 -20.84
CA LEU A 32 -5.71 10.16 -19.39
C LEU A 32 -4.43 10.22 -18.56
N GLN A 33 -3.38 9.51 -18.98
CA GLN A 33 -2.10 9.52 -18.29
C GLN A 33 -1.47 10.91 -18.28
N GLU A 34 -1.43 11.55 -19.46
CA GLU A 34 -0.84 12.87 -19.62
C GLU A 34 -1.62 13.91 -18.81
N PHE A 35 -2.95 13.83 -18.83
CA PHE A 35 -3.81 14.67 -18.01
C PHE A 35 -3.46 14.56 -16.52
N LEU A 36 -3.48 13.35 -15.95
CA LEU A 36 -3.22 13.13 -14.51
C LEU A 36 -1.80 13.57 -14.12
N LYS A 37 -0.80 13.23 -14.94
CA LYS A 37 0.60 13.56 -14.67
C LYS A 37 0.84 15.07 -14.75
N SER A 38 0.29 15.74 -15.76
CA SER A 38 0.48 17.18 -15.95
C SER A 38 -0.15 17.99 -14.83
N ASN A 39 -1.35 17.60 -14.37
CA ASN A 39 -2.00 18.25 -13.23
C ASN A 39 -1.16 18.14 -11.94
N LEU A 40 -0.63 16.94 -11.64
CA LEU A 40 0.26 16.76 -10.48
C LEU A 40 1.57 17.53 -10.61
N ASP A 41 2.19 17.51 -11.79
CA ASP A 41 3.48 18.14 -12.00
C ASP A 41 3.38 19.67 -12.01
N GLU A 42 2.32 20.23 -12.61
CA GLU A 42 2.02 21.67 -12.54
C GLU A 42 1.88 22.12 -11.08
N LYS A 43 1.05 21.42 -10.30
CA LYS A 43 0.88 21.75 -8.89
C LYS A 43 2.17 21.52 -8.08
N GLY A 44 2.89 20.45 -8.38
CA GLY A 44 4.19 20.16 -7.76
C GLY A 44 5.21 21.27 -8.02
N ARG A 45 5.28 21.79 -9.26
CA ARG A 45 6.17 22.90 -9.61
C ARG A 45 5.79 24.19 -8.88
N GLU A 46 4.50 24.52 -8.82
CA GLU A 46 4.01 25.66 -8.04
C GLU A 46 4.48 25.60 -6.58
N LEU A 47 4.34 24.43 -5.94
CA LEU A 47 4.66 24.27 -4.52
C LEU A 47 6.16 24.07 -4.24
N SER A 48 6.92 23.55 -5.20
CA SER A 48 8.34 23.23 -5.05
C SER A 48 9.22 24.41 -4.67
N SER A 49 8.82 25.65 -4.98
CA SER A 49 9.58 26.85 -4.61
C SER A 49 9.72 27.05 -3.10
N SER A 50 8.83 26.43 -2.30
CA SER A 50 8.94 26.44 -0.84
C SER A 50 9.88 25.37 -0.29
N ILE A 51 10.23 24.34 -1.08
CA ILE A 51 11.10 23.25 -0.64
C ILE A 51 12.56 23.70 -0.80
N PRO A 52 13.40 23.58 0.24
CA PRO A 52 14.83 23.90 0.13
C PRO A 52 15.53 23.10 -0.98
N PRO A 53 16.50 23.67 -1.72
CA PRO A 53 17.13 23.00 -2.86
C PRO A 53 17.84 21.67 -2.55
N ASN A 54 18.22 21.44 -1.29
CA ASN A 54 18.88 20.23 -0.81
C ASN A 54 17.91 19.22 -0.18
N GLU A 55 16.61 19.47 -0.27
CA GLU A 55 15.57 18.63 0.31
C GLU A 55 14.66 18.03 -0.76
N THR A 56 14.01 16.93 -0.38
CA THR A 56 13.01 16.27 -1.21
C THR A 56 11.86 15.84 -0.34
N LEU A 57 10.64 16.22 -0.74
CA LEU A 57 9.44 15.82 -0.02
C LEU A 57 8.98 14.44 -0.51
N TYR A 58 9.08 13.44 0.37
CA TYR A 58 8.57 12.09 0.11
C TYR A 58 7.14 11.95 0.63
N ILE A 59 6.21 11.61 -0.26
CA ILE A 59 4.79 11.44 0.05
C ILE A 59 4.41 9.99 -0.20
N SER A 60 3.77 9.37 0.79
CA SER A 60 3.22 8.02 0.72
C SER A 60 1.76 8.04 1.18
N LYS A 61 1.06 6.93 1.01
CA LYS A 61 -0.29 6.76 1.56
C LYS A 61 -0.35 7.00 3.08
N TYR A 62 0.71 6.64 3.81
CA TYR A 62 0.82 6.91 5.25
C TYR A 62 0.79 8.41 5.53
N HIS A 63 1.67 9.17 4.84
CA HIS A 63 1.74 10.62 5.00
C HIS A 63 0.40 11.28 4.66
N LEU A 64 -0.23 10.88 3.54
CA LEU A 64 -1.53 11.41 3.12
C LEU A 64 -2.61 11.13 4.16
N ASN A 65 -2.72 9.90 4.66
CA ASN A 65 -3.71 9.57 5.68
C ASN A 65 -3.51 10.35 6.97
N LEU A 66 -2.26 10.55 7.36
CA LEU A 66 -1.92 11.24 8.60
C LEU A 66 -2.24 12.73 8.51
N VAL A 67 -1.73 13.43 7.47
CA VAL A 67 -1.96 14.87 7.31
C VAL A 67 -3.45 15.19 7.11
N MET A 68 -4.17 14.32 6.40
CA MET A 68 -5.61 14.50 6.15
C MET A 68 -6.48 14.20 7.37
N ARG A 69 -5.95 13.45 8.35
CA ARG A 69 -6.66 13.14 9.60
C ARG A 69 -6.34 14.14 10.70
N CYS A 70 -5.06 14.47 10.88
CA CYS A 70 -4.56 15.31 11.94
C CYS A 70 -3.18 15.87 11.57
N GLU A 71 -3.12 17.15 11.23
CA GLU A 71 -1.88 17.81 10.82
C GLU A 71 -0.88 17.92 11.99
N LYS A 72 -1.39 18.07 13.22
CA LYS A 72 -0.54 18.03 14.43
C LYS A 72 0.13 16.66 14.61
N GLN A 73 -0.63 15.57 14.42
CA GLN A 73 -0.06 14.24 14.52
C GLN A 73 0.97 14.00 13.40
N PHE A 74 0.70 14.49 12.19
CA PHE A 74 1.67 14.43 11.10
C PHE A 74 3.02 15.07 11.46
N LEU A 75 3.01 16.20 12.16
CA LEU A 75 4.24 16.82 12.65
C LEU A 75 4.91 16.04 13.79
N SER A 76 4.10 15.57 14.75
CA SER A 76 4.59 14.80 15.90
C SER A 76 5.30 13.51 15.45
N ASP A 77 4.64 12.68 14.63
CA ASP A 77 5.19 11.44 14.07
C ASP A 77 6.47 11.67 13.24
N ARG A 78 6.63 12.85 12.62
CA ARG A 78 7.86 13.20 11.88
C ARG A 78 9.03 13.60 12.79
N LYS A 79 8.74 14.14 13.97
CA LYS A 79 9.76 14.50 14.98
C LYS A 79 10.21 13.24 15.74
N GLU A 80 9.32 12.29 15.96
CA GLU A 80 9.63 11.02 16.60
C GLU A 80 10.60 10.16 15.77
N GLN A 81 11.57 9.54 16.44
CA GLN A 81 12.41 8.54 15.81
C GLN A 81 11.62 7.24 15.69
N PHE A 82 11.45 6.74 14.47
CA PHE A 82 10.79 5.46 14.25
C PHE A 82 11.53 4.33 14.96
N GLU A 83 10.80 3.55 15.76
CA GLU A 83 11.31 2.37 16.44
C GLU A 83 10.57 1.11 15.99
N TRP A 84 11.36 0.06 15.74
CA TRP A 84 10.79 -1.26 15.46
C TRP A 84 10.26 -1.89 16.74
N SER A 85 9.11 -2.54 16.60
CA SER A 85 8.44 -3.33 17.63
C SER A 85 7.75 -4.51 16.96
N VAL A 86 7.31 -5.49 17.74
CA VAL A 86 6.55 -6.64 17.21
C VAL A 86 5.35 -6.17 16.38
N PRO A 87 4.50 -5.23 16.84
CA PRO A 87 3.40 -4.69 16.03
C PRO A 87 3.82 -4.06 14.70
N THR A 88 4.93 -3.30 14.66
CA THR A 88 5.37 -2.58 13.45
C THR A 88 6.10 -3.49 12.46
N ALA A 89 6.82 -4.52 12.94
CA ALA A 89 7.52 -5.48 12.08
C ALA A 89 6.58 -6.53 11.45
N ARG A 90 5.53 -6.92 12.17
CA ARG A 90 4.61 -8.00 11.80
C ARG A 90 4.03 -7.88 10.39
N GLY A 91 3.65 -6.67 9.95
CA GLY A 91 3.15 -6.46 8.58
C GLY A 91 4.20 -6.80 7.53
N THR A 92 5.40 -6.22 7.67
CA THR A 92 6.53 -6.43 6.76
C THR A 92 6.92 -7.91 6.66
N ILE A 93 7.01 -8.61 7.79
CA ILE A 93 7.36 -10.04 7.80
C ILE A 93 6.24 -10.88 7.19
N SER A 94 4.97 -10.54 7.43
CA SER A 94 3.83 -11.26 6.84
C SER A 94 3.84 -11.14 5.32
N HIS A 95 4.07 -9.95 4.77
CA HIS A 95 4.14 -9.78 3.32
C HIS A 95 5.33 -10.53 2.72
N LYS A 96 6.47 -10.58 3.42
CA LYS A 96 7.61 -11.37 2.97
C LYS A 96 7.30 -12.87 2.95
N ALA A 97 6.62 -13.39 3.97
CA ALA A 97 6.20 -14.80 4.00
C ALA A 97 5.17 -15.12 2.90
N ILE A 98 4.23 -14.22 2.63
CA ILE A 98 3.26 -14.36 1.54
C ILE A 98 3.97 -14.33 0.17
N GLU A 99 4.93 -13.44 -0.02
CA GLU A 99 5.79 -13.41 -1.22
C GLU A 99 6.50 -14.76 -1.42
N LEU A 100 7.12 -15.30 -0.36
CA LEU A 100 7.75 -16.61 -0.42
C LEU A 100 6.73 -17.70 -0.82
N SER A 101 5.52 -17.67 -0.26
CA SER A 101 4.49 -18.66 -0.59
C SER A 101 4.11 -18.69 -2.07
N ALA A 102 4.24 -17.55 -2.77
CA ALA A 102 3.91 -17.41 -4.18
C ALA A 102 5.01 -17.93 -5.12
N PHE A 103 6.27 -17.84 -4.69
CA PHE A 103 7.44 -18.05 -5.57
C PHE A 103 8.34 -19.21 -5.14
N TRP A 104 8.11 -19.81 -3.97
CA TRP A 104 8.86 -20.98 -3.54
C TRP A 104 8.49 -22.19 -4.39
N ASN A 105 9.47 -22.71 -5.14
CA ASN A 105 9.31 -23.86 -6.03
C ASN A 105 9.28 -25.21 -5.28
N GLN A 106 8.58 -25.27 -4.15
CA GLN A 106 8.33 -26.50 -3.38
C GLN A 106 6.81 -26.75 -3.29
N PRO A 107 6.38 -28.02 -3.25
CA PRO A 107 4.98 -28.34 -2.95
C PRO A 107 4.56 -27.72 -1.60
N ARG A 108 3.37 -27.11 -1.55
CA ARG A 108 2.71 -26.43 -0.40
C ARG A 108 3.57 -26.39 0.88
N VAL A 109 4.29 -25.28 1.06
CA VAL A 109 5.05 -24.99 2.28
C VAL A 109 4.09 -24.52 3.38
N ASP A 110 4.26 -25.03 4.61
CA ASP A 110 3.40 -24.65 5.72
C ASP A 110 3.67 -23.19 6.18
N PRO A 111 2.68 -22.53 6.82
CA PRO A 111 2.80 -21.14 7.22
C PRO A 111 4.00 -20.84 8.13
N LEU A 112 4.34 -21.74 9.08
CA LEU A 112 5.44 -21.48 10.01
C LEU A 112 6.79 -21.54 9.31
N THR A 113 6.99 -22.50 8.41
CA THR A 113 8.22 -22.57 7.60
C THR A 113 8.40 -21.30 6.74
N LEU A 114 7.32 -20.74 6.18
CA LEU A 114 7.36 -19.46 5.45
C LEU A 114 7.72 -18.28 6.35
N VAL A 115 7.18 -18.25 7.57
CA VAL A 115 7.45 -17.21 8.57
C VAL A 115 8.91 -17.25 9.00
N ASP A 116 9.43 -18.42 9.32
CA ASP A 116 10.81 -18.60 9.76
C ASP A 116 11.79 -18.17 8.66
N GLU A 117 11.56 -18.61 7.42
CA GLU A 117 12.36 -18.18 6.27
C GLU A 117 12.28 -16.65 6.04
N ALA A 118 11.10 -16.05 6.20
CA ALA A 118 10.92 -14.61 6.05
C ALA A 118 11.68 -13.81 7.12
N ILE A 119 11.67 -14.29 8.36
CA ILE A 119 12.43 -13.69 9.47
C ILE A 119 13.93 -13.82 9.21
N ASP A 120 14.41 -15.00 8.86
CA ASP A 120 15.84 -15.26 8.68
C ASP A 120 16.43 -14.45 7.52
N ARG A 121 15.73 -14.38 6.37
CA ARG A 121 16.12 -13.48 5.27
C ARG A 121 16.11 -12.00 5.68
N SER A 122 15.14 -11.59 6.49
CA SER A 122 15.07 -10.21 6.96
C SER A 122 16.21 -9.88 7.93
N LYS A 123 16.69 -10.83 8.73
CA LYS A 123 17.87 -10.68 9.58
C LYS A 123 19.17 -10.52 8.79
N GLU A 124 19.25 -10.94 7.54
CA GLU A 124 20.43 -10.72 6.71
C GLU A 124 20.54 -9.27 6.23
N GLY A 125 19.45 -8.50 6.30
CA GLY A 125 19.40 -7.09 5.93
C GLY A 125 20.30 -6.19 6.80
N SER A 126 20.92 -5.20 6.17
CA SER A 126 21.67 -4.12 6.86
C SER A 126 20.78 -2.96 7.31
N ASP A 127 19.48 -3.02 7.02
CA ASP A 127 18.48 -2.01 7.35
C ASP A 127 18.08 -2.04 8.84
N GLY A 128 17.19 -1.11 9.23
CA GLY A 128 16.72 -1.02 10.60
C GLY A 128 15.99 -2.28 11.07
N LEU A 129 15.21 -2.92 10.18
CA LEU A 129 14.45 -4.13 10.51
C LEU A 129 15.39 -5.29 10.81
N GLY A 130 16.37 -5.55 9.93
CA GLY A 130 17.35 -6.61 10.15
C GLY A 130 18.16 -6.41 11.42
N LYS A 131 18.58 -5.17 11.72
CA LYS A 131 19.26 -4.83 12.98
C LYS A 131 18.38 -5.11 14.21
N TRP A 132 17.11 -4.74 14.15
CA TRP A 132 16.18 -4.97 15.25
C TRP A 132 15.90 -6.46 15.47
N LEU A 133 15.62 -7.21 14.39
CA LEU A 133 15.34 -8.65 14.46
C LEU A 133 16.50 -9.47 15.07
N ARG A 134 17.75 -9.06 14.83
CA ARG A 134 18.94 -9.71 15.41
C ARG A 134 19.07 -9.52 16.93
N ASN A 135 18.40 -8.51 17.49
CA ASN A 135 18.48 -8.15 18.91
C ASN A 135 17.18 -8.44 19.68
N LEU A 136 16.19 -9.08 19.05
CA LEU A 136 14.94 -9.44 19.72
C LEU A 136 15.17 -10.48 20.83
N SER A 137 14.42 -10.36 21.92
CA SER A 137 14.38 -11.40 22.95
C SER A 137 13.71 -12.67 22.40
N GLU A 138 13.99 -13.83 23.00
CA GLU A 138 13.34 -15.09 22.60
C GLU A 138 11.80 -15.01 22.72
N GLY A 139 11.30 -14.29 23.73
CA GLY A 139 9.87 -14.06 23.93
C GLY A 139 9.26 -13.22 22.81
N ASP A 140 9.92 -12.13 22.41
CA ASP A 140 9.44 -11.28 21.31
C ASP A 140 9.52 -11.99 19.96
N VAL A 141 10.56 -12.81 19.74
CA VAL A 141 10.64 -13.68 18.56
C VAL A 141 9.46 -14.65 18.54
N ALA A 142 9.15 -15.31 19.66
CA ALA A 142 8.01 -16.22 19.75
C ALA A 142 6.67 -15.50 19.48
N GLN A 143 6.49 -14.29 20.05
CA GLN A 143 5.30 -13.47 19.81
C GLN A 143 5.19 -13.08 18.32
N LEU A 144 6.26 -12.52 17.74
CA LEU A 144 6.28 -12.13 16.33
C LEU A 144 5.97 -13.32 15.41
N ARG A 145 6.60 -14.49 15.66
CA ARG A 145 6.33 -15.71 14.90
C ARG A 145 4.86 -16.11 14.94
N GLY A 146 4.25 -16.16 16.12
CA GLY A 146 2.82 -16.49 16.26
C GLY A 146 1.89 -15.49 15.57
N ASP A 147 2.18 -14.19 15.75
CA ASP A 147 1.40 -13.09 15.17
C ASP A 147 1.43 -13.07 13.63
N VAL A 148 2.59 -13.37 13.04
CA VAL A 148 2.76 -13.46 11.59
C VAL A 148 2.18 -14.77 11.06
N ASN A 149 2.39 -15.90 11.77
CA ASN A 149 1.84 -17.19 11.39
C ASN A 149 0.32 -17.14 11.20
N ASN A 150 -0.40 -16.52 12.12
CA ASN A 150 -1.86 -16.39 12.01
C ASN A 150 -2.27 -15.64 10.73
N ARG A 151 -1.55 -14.57 10.36
CA ARG A 151 -1.83 -13.82 9.11
C ARG A 151 -1.55 -14.66 7.86
N VAL A 152 -0.40 -15.33 7.83
CA VAL A 152 0.03 -16.13 6.67
C VAL A 152 -0.89 -17.34 6.50
N ALA A 153 -1.26 -18.00 7.60
CA ALA A 153 -2.22 -19.09 7.59
C ALA A 153 -3.59 -18.62 7.06
N SER A 154 -4.13 -17.50 7.56
CA SER A 154 -5.38 -16.94 7.05
C SER A 154 -5.30 -16.58 5.56
N PHE A 155 -4.17 -16.05 5.08
CA PHE A 155 -3.98 -15.82 3.65
C PHE A 155 -4.04 -17.14 2.86
N LEU A 156 -3.26 -18.16 3.25
CA LEU A 156 -3.19 -19.44 2.54
C LEU A 156 -4.51 -20.21 2.55
N GLU A 157 -5.30 -20.06 3.61
CA GLU A 157 -6.61 -20.68 3.73
C GLU A 157 -7.68 -19.95 2.92
N THR A 158 -7.62 -18.62 2.79
CA THR A 158 -8.76 -17.84 2.27
C THR A 158 -8.51 -17.23 0.89
N TRP A 159 -7.25 -16.99 0.53
CA TRP A 159 -6.85 -16.51 -0.78
C TRP A 159 -6.61 -17.68 -1.75
N PRO A 160 -7.08 -17.63 -3.00
CA PRO A 160 -6.86 -18.71 -3.95
C PRO A 160 -5.37 -18.79 -4.31
N PRO A 161 -4.80 -19.99 -4.47
CA PRO A 161 -3.39 -20.14 -4.84
C PRO A 161 -3.02 -19.29 -6.06
N LEU A 162 -1.95 -18.50 -5.95
CA LEU A 162 -1.52 -17.60 -7.01
C LEU A 162 -1.03 -18.37 -8.23
N GLU A 163 -1.69 -18.18 -9.37
CA GLU A 163 -1.30 -18.84 -10.61
C GLU A 163 -0.34 -17.99 -11.44
N LYS A 164 0.65 -18.64 -12.07
CA LYS A 164 1.64 -17.96 -12.94
C LYS A 164 0.99 -17.11 -14.05
N GLN A 165 -0.13 -17.60 -14.60
CA GLN A 165 -0.86 -16.91 -15.66
C GLN A 165 -1.50 -15.58 -15.21
N TRP A 166 -1.70 -15.38 -13.90
CA TRP A 166 -2.17 -14.12 -13.34
C TRP A 166 -1.07 -13.07 -13.24
N ARG A 167 0.20 -13.43 -13.53
CA ARG A 167 1.36 -12.53 -13.48
C ARG A 167 1.47 -11.78 -12.13
N PRO A 168 1.51 -12.50 -10.99
CA PRO A 168 1.55 -11.87 -9.69
C PRO A 168 2.83 -11.05 -9.50
N MET A 169 2.66 -9.83 -8.98
CA MET A 169 3.73 -8.97 -8.51
C MET A 169 3.44 -8.64 -7.04
N LEU A 170 4.20 -9.21 -6.13
CA LEU A 170 4.09 -8.90 -4.71
C LEU A 170 5.07 -7.81 -4.31
N GLU A 171 4.69 -7.01 -3.33
CA GLU A 171 5.57 -6.05 -2.68
C GLU A 171 6.26 -5.09 -3.68
N ALA A 172 5.57 -4.80 -4.79
CA ALA A 172 6.12 -4.10 -5.94
C ALA A 172 6.17 -2.58 -5.67
N PRO A 173 7.33 -1.92 -5.83
CA PRO A 173 7.42 -0.49 -5.66
C PRO A 173 6.67 0.24 -6.78
N VAL A 174 6.03 1.35 -6.40
CA VAL A 174 5.45 2.31 -7.32
C VAL A 174 5.94 3.72 -6.94
N ARG A 175 6.30 4.51 -7.95
CA ARG A 175 6.94 5.82 -7.77
C ARG A 175 6.57 6.76 -8.90
N VAL A 176 6.30 8.01 -8.57
CA VAL A 176 6.12 9.13 -9.49
C VAL A 176 6.93 10.31 -8.98
N ASP A 177 7.83 10.80 -9.82
CA ASP A 177 8.63 12.00 -9.55
C ASP A 177 7.93 13.23 -10.13
N LEU A 178 7.80 14.28 -9.32
CA LEU A 178 7.20 15.55 -9.69
C LEU A 178 8.21 16.68 -9.50
N ALA A 179 8.05 17.77 -10.26
CA ALA A 179 8.87 18.97 -10.13
C ALA A 179 10.37 18.65 -10.11
N ASN A 180 10.85 17.90 -11.11
CA ASN A 180 12.25 17.47 -11.24
C ASN A 180 12.80 16.70 -10.01
N GLY A 181 11.92 15.99 -9.30
CA GLY A 181 12.31 15.17 -8.15
C GLY A 181 12.31 15.91 -6.81
N ASN A 182 11.87 17.18 -6.76
CA ASN A 182 11.67 17.87 -5.48
C ASN A 182 10.55 17.25 -4.65
N ILE A 183 9.58 16.59 -5.30
CA ILE A 183 8.49 15.88 -4.65
C ILE A 183 8.41 14.47 -5.25
N ILE A 184 8.38 13.47 -4.38
CA ILE A 184 8.33 12.05 -4.78
C ILE A 184 7.09 11.43 -4.15
N LEU A 185 6.16 10.99 -5.00
CA LEU A 185 5.05 10.14 -4.58
C LEU A 185 5.53 8.68 -4.68
N SER A 186 5.41 7.91 -3.60
CA SER A 186 5.86 6.52 -3.61
C SER A 186 5.05 5.61 -2.69
N GLY A 187 5.10 4.32 -3.00
CA GLY A 187 4.49 3.29 -2.19
C GLY A 187 4.89 1.89 -2.64
N LYS A 188 4.30 0.90 -1.98
CA LYS A 188 4.61 -0.50 -2.19
C LYS A 188 3.30 -1.28 -2.20
N VAL A 189 2.98 -1.85 -3.36
CA VAL A 189 1.73 -2.58 -3.56
C VAL A 189 1.92 -4.01 -3.04
N ASP A 190 1.04 -4.46 -2.16
CA ASP A 190 1.15 -5.79 -1.55
C ASP A 190 0.98 -6.90 -2.59
N LEU A 191 -0.05 -6.79 -3.44
CA LEU A 191 -0.24 -7.68 -4.58
C LEU A 191 -0.80 -6.94 -5.78
N SER A 192 -0.21 -7.17 -6.94
CA SER A 192 -0.81 -6.82 -8.22
C SER A 192 -0.89 -8.03 -9.15
N LEU A 193 -2.01 -8.11 -9.88
CA LEU A 193 -2.33 -9.19 -10.81
C LEU A 193 -2.66 -8.62 -12.18
N GLY A 194 -2.32 -9.35 -13.24
CA GLY A 194 -2.71 -9.05 -14.61
C GLY A 194 -1.86 -7.97 -15.27
N ARG A 195 -2.35 -7.51 -16.44
CA ARG A 195 -1.72 -6.49 -17.27
C ARG A 195 -2.77 -5.80 -18.13
N PRO A 196 -2.56 -4.55 -18.56
CA PRO A 196 -3.38 -3.94 -19.60
C PRO A 196 -3.15 -4.60 -20.97
N LEU A 197 -4.09 -4.38 -21.89
CA LEU A 197 -4.01 -4.76 -23.30
C LEU A 197 -4.43 -3.56 -24.16
N GLY A 198 -3.47 -2.87 -24.78
CA GLY A 198 -3.72 -1.54 -25.34
C GLY A 198 -4.27 -0.61 -24.24
N SER A 199 -5.29 0.18 -24.55
CA SER A 199 -6.03 1.03 -23.59
C SER A 199 -7.06 0.26 -22.74
N THR A 200 -7.20 -1.06 -22.91
CA THR A 200 -8.11 -1.88 -22.11
C THR A 200 -7.46 -2.25 -20.78
N ALA A 201 -8.07 -1.83 -19.66
CA ALA A 201 -7.56 -2.10 -18.33
C ALA A 201 -7.68 -3.59 -17.97
N GLY A 202 -6.62 -4.16 -17.41
CA GLY A 202 -6.60 -5.57 -17.02
C GLY A 202 -5.91 -5.86 -15.69
N LYS A 203 -5.31 -4.84 -15.07
CA LYS A 203 -4.56 -4.98 -13.82
C LYS A 203 -5.50 -4.88 -12.61
N VAL A 204 -5.24 -5.67 -11.57
CA VAL A 204 -5.89 -5.59 -10.26
C VAL A 204 -4.82 -5.30 -9.21
N ILE A 205 -5.12 -4.39 -8.28
CA ILE A 205 -4.24 -4.05 -7.15
C ILE A 205 -4.96 -4.42 -5.86
N VAL A 206 -4.27 -5.14 -4.97
CA VAL A 206 -4.83 -5.62 -3.71
C VAL A 206 -3.89 -5.25 -2.58
N ASP A 207 -4.46 -4.68 -1.51
CA ASP A 207 -3.77 -4.38 -0.25
C ASP A 207 -4.32 -5.32 0.83
N PHE A 208 -3.43 -5.98 1.56
CA PHE A 208 -3.78 -6.93 2.61
C PHE A 208 -3.86 -6.23 3.96
N LYS A 209 -4.99 -6.39 4.63
CA LYS A 209 -5.23 -5.79 5.95
C LYS A 209 -5.69 -6.84 6.94
N THR A 210 -5.60 -6.46 8.21
CA THR A 210 -6.21 -7.16 9.34
C THR A 210 -6.96 -6.15 10.19
N GLY A 211 -8.05 -6.57 10.82
CA GLY A 211 -8.83 -5.75 11.73
C GLY A 211 -9.97 -5.02 11.02
N ASN A 212 -10.49 -3.98 11.68
CA ASN A 212 -11.69 -3.31 11.23
C ASN A 212 -11.50 -2.54 9.92
N PHE A 213 -12.63 -2.35 9.21
CA PHE A 213 -12.70 -1.44 8.09
C PHE A 213 -12.44 0.00 8.54
N TYR A 214 -11.57 0.69 7.81
CA TYR A 214 -11.36 2.14 7.94
C TYR A 214 -11.48 2.78 6.56
N PRO A 215 -12.19 3.92 6.40
CA PRO A 215 -12.33 4.60 5.12
C PRO A 215 -10.98 4.89 4.42
N ALA A 216 -9.92 5.15 5.18
CA ALA A 216 -8.58 5.37 4.67
C ALA A 216 -8.01 4.16 3.89
N HIS A 217 -8.47 2.93 4.15
CA HIS A 217 -8.03 1.75 3.37
C HIS A 217 -8.46 1.85 1.90
N ARG A 218 -9.60 2.48 1.62
CA ARG A 218 -10.04 2.73 0.25
C ARG A 218 -9.16 3.79 -0.42
N GLU A 219 -8.82 4.85 0.31
CA GLU A 219 -7.92 5.90 -0.18
C GLU A 219 -6.50 5.38 -0.46
N ASP A 220 -5.99 4.44 0.36
CA ASP A 220 -4.71 3.76 0.16
C ASP A 220 -4.62 3.11 -1.23
N VAL A 221 -5.65 2.37 -1.61
CA VAL A 221 -5.65 1.62 -2.88
C VAL A 221 -5.96 2.50 -4.08
N ARG A 222 -6.74 3.58 -3.90
CA ARG A 222 -6.93 4.63 -4.91
C ARG A 222 -5.61 5.35 -5.22
N PHE A 223 -4.82 5.65 -4.20
CA PHE A 223 -3.49 6.22 -4.37
C PHE A 223 -2.59 5.32 -5.24
N TYR A 224 -2.60 4.01 -5.00
CA TYR A 224 -1.88 3.06 -5.86
C TYR A 224 -2.42 3.04 -7.30
N ALA A 225 -3.74 3.10 -7.50
CA ALA A 225 -4.32 3.18 -8.84
C ALA A 225 -3.86 4.43 -9.60
N LEU A 226 -3.83 5.59 -8.94
CA LEU A 226 -3.34 6.84 -9.52
C LEU A 226 -1.87 6.72 -9.95
N LEU A 227 -0.99 6.27 -9.05
CA LEU A 227 0.43 6.14 -9.37
C LEU A 227 0.68 5.10 -10.47
N GLU A 228 -0.06 3.98 -10.45
CA GLU A 228 0.04 2.95 -11.49
C GLU A 228 -0.40 3.47 -12.85
N THR A 229 -1.48 4.26 -12.88
CA THR A 229 -2.00 4.90 -14.10
C THR A 229 -0.94 5.82 -14.70
N ILE A 230 -0.34 6.69 -13.88
CA ILE A 230 0.72 7.61 -14.32
C ILE A 230 1.95 6.84 -14.82
N ARG A 231 2.29 5.71 -14.20
CA ARG A 231 3.46 4.91 -14.59
C ARG A 231 3.24 4.15 -15.90
N ILE A 232 2.08 3.53 -16.09
CA ILE A 232 1.82 2.57 -17.17
C ILE A 232 1.06 3.18 -18.34
N GLY A 233 0.30 4.24 -18.11
CA GLY A 233 -0.59 4.85 -19.10
C GLY A 233 -2.03 4.34 -19.06
N VAL A 234 -2.27 3.21 -18.39
CA VAL A 234 -3.60 2.58 -18.31
C VAL A 234 -3.92 2.24 -16.86
N PRO A 235 -5.09 2.66 -16.34
CA PRO A 235 -5.48 2.34 -14.97
C PRO A 235 -5.62 0.83 -14.71
N PRO A 236 -5.46 0.39 -13.45
CA PRO A 236 -5.99 -0.91 -13.06
C PRO A 236 -7.51 -0.91 -13.23
N ARG A 237 -8.10 -2.05 -13.60
CA ARG A 237 -9.57 -2.18 -13.72
C ARG A 237 -10.28 -2.19 -12.37
N LEU A 238 -9.57 -2.64 -11.34
CA LEU A 238 -10.10 -2.91 -10.02
C LEU A 238 -9.00 -2.71 -9.00
N VAL A 239 -9.34 -2.09 -7.88
CA VAL A 239 -8.52 -2.16 -6.67
C VAL A 239 -9.32 -2.79 -5.54
N ALA A 240 -8.64 -3.36 -4.56
CA ALA A 240 -9.31 -3.94 -3.41
C ALA A 240 -8.47 -3.88 -2.14
N THR A 241 -9.16 -3.78 -1.01
CA THR A 241 -8.59 -4.19 0.28
C THR A 241 -9.11 -5.60 0.58
N TYR A 242 -8.21 -6.51 0.96
CA TYR A 242 -8.58 -7.84 1.42
C TYR A 242 -8.30 -7.98 2.92
N TYR A 243 -9.35 -8.21 3.70
CA TYR A 243 -9.29 -8.34 5.16
C TYR A 243 -9.08 -9.80 5.54
N LEU A 244 -7.83 -10.15 5.89
CA LEU A 244 -7.40 -11.53 6.15
C LEU A 244 -8.16 -12.20 7.30
N ASP A 245 -8.47 -11.44 8.36
CA ASP A 245 -9.17 -11.92 9.56
C ASP A 245 -10.68 -12.15 9.34
N ARG A 246 -11.23 -11.60 8.26
CA ARG A 246 -12.66 -11.70 7.91
C ARG A 246 -12.90 -12.46 6.60
N ALA A 247 -11.84 -12.85 5.90
CA ALA A 247 -11.91 -13.38 4.53
C ALA A 247 -12.77 -12.51 3.60
N GLU A 248 -12.69 -11.18 3.76
CA GLU A 248 -13.57 -10.22 3.09
C GLU A 248 -12.83 -9.47 1.99
N PHE A 249 -13.32 -9.60 0.75
CA PHE A 249 -12.85 -8.84 -0.40
C PHE A 249 -13.67 -7.56 -0.54
N SER A 250 -13.02 -6.40 -0.40
CA SER A 250 -13.65 -5.08 -0.53
C SER A 250 -13.21 -4.41 -1.83
N PRO A 251 -13.94 -4.62 -2.94
CA PRO A 251 -13.57 -4.12 -4.26
C PRO A 251 -13.96 -2.65 -4.47
N GLU A 252 -13.22 -1.97 -5.34
CA GLU A 252 -13.60 -0.73 -5.99
C GLU A 252 -13.18 -0.77 -7.46
N VAL A 253 -14.16 -0.58 -8.35
CA VAL A 253 -13.90 -0.41 -9.79
C VAL A 253 -13.29 0.97 -10.00
N ILE A 254 -12.19 1.02 -10.74
CA ILE A 254 -11.54 2.29 -11.04
C ILE A 254 -12.21 2.91 -12.27
N SER A 255 -12.62 4.16 -12.09
CA SER A 255 -13.09 5.04 -13.15
C SER A 255 -12.26 6.33 -13.17
N GLU A 256 -12.42 7.13 -14.21
CA GLU A 256 -11.79 8.46 -14.29
C GLU A 256 -12.16 9.33 -13.08
N GLN A 257 -13.41 9.30 -12.62
CA GLN A 257 -13.84 10.08 -11.44
C GLN A 257 -13.15 9.61 -10.15
N VAL A 258 -12.85 8.31 -10.02
CA VAL A 258 -12.08 7.79 -8.87
C VAL A 258 -10.63 8.28 -8.93
N LEU A 259 -10.04 8.31 -10.12
CA LEU A 259 -8.68 8.81 -10.33
C LEU A 259 -8.59 10.32 -10.09
N GLU A 260 -9.57 11.10 -10.56
CA GLU A 260 -9.69 12.53 -10.29
C GLU A 260 -9.86 12.82 -8.78
N ALA A 261 -10.68 12.04 -8.07
CA ALA A 261 -10.82 12.17 -6.63
C ALA A 261 -9.48 11.87 -5.91
N SER A 262 -8.75 10.84 -6.36
CA SER A 262 -7.42 10.52 -5.82
C SER A 262 -6.40 11.62 -6.12
N LEU A 263 -6.40 12.16 -7.34
CA LEU A 263 -5.58 13.29 -7.76
C LEU A 263 -5.81 14.49 -6.84
N ASN A 264 -7.07 14.88 -6.64
CA ASN A 264 -7.45 16.00 -5.77
C ASN A 264 -6.99 15.77 -4.32
N ARG A 265 -7.14 14.55 -3.80
CA ARG A 265 -6.64 14.19 -2.46
C ARG A 265 -5.12 14.30 -2.35
N VAL A 266 -4.37 13.88 -3.38
CA VAL A 266 -2.91 14.01 -3.40
C VAL A 266 -2.49 15.47 -3.46
N VAL A 267 -3.15 16.29 -4.29
CA VAL A 267 -2.91 17.73 -4.37
C VAL A 267 -3.16 18.43 -3.04
N ASP A 268 -4.29 18.15 -2.38
CA ASP A 268 -4.62 18.73 -1.08
C ASP A 268 -3.60 18.30 -0.01
N GLY A 269 -3.32 17.00 0.10
CA GLY A 269 -2.34 16.47 1.03
C GLY A 269 -0.94 17.04 0.82
N MET A 270 -0.48 17.13 -0.44
CA MET A 270 0.81 17.73 -0.80
C MET A 270 0.87 19.22 -0.42
N THR A 271 -0.19 19.97 -0.71
CA THR A 271 -0.30 21.39 -0.36
C THR A 271 -0.22 21.58 1.15
N LYS A 272 -1.05 20.84 1.91
CA LYS A 272 -1.04 20.89 3.38
C LYS A 272 0.33 20.57 3.96
N MET A 273 0.99 19.51 3.48
CA MET A 273 2.34 19.14 3.95
C MET A 273 3.34 20.27 3.70
N ILE A 274 3.33 20.90 2.53
CA ILE A 274 4.28 21.97 2.20
C ILE A 274 4.01 23.23 3.01
N GLU A 275 2.76 23.63 3.17
CA GLU A 275 2.38 24.78 3.99
C GLU A 275 2.85 24.63 5.45
N ILE A 276 2.65 23.45 6.02
CA ILE A 276 3.01 23.17 7.41
C ILE A 276 4.54 23.08 7.56
N LEU A 277 5.21 22.31 6.70
CA LEU A 277 6.63 22.01 6.84
C LEU A 277 7.53 23.19 6.45
N TYR A 278 7.15 23.92 5.40
CA TYR A 278 8.05 24.89 4.76
C TYR A 278 7.55 26.33 4.83
N GLN A 279 6.24 26.55 4.90
CA GLN A 279 5.65 27.90 4.97
C GLN A 279 5.22 28.30 6.39
N LYS A 280 5.46 27.44 7.39
CA LYS A 280 5.17 27.69 8.80
C LYS A 280 3.69 27.99 9.08
N ARG A 281 2.78 27.42 8.28
CA ARG A 281 1.35 27.46 8.60
C ARG A 281 1.11 26.67 9.89
N LYS A 282 0.30 27.21 10.80
CA LYS A 282 -0.11 26.51 12.02
C LYS A 282 -0.95 25.26 11.66
N PRO A 283 -0.62 24.07 12.19
CA PRO A 283 -1.34 22.83 11.88
C PRO A 283 -2.75 22.83 12.48
N GLU A 284 -3.69 22.23 11.75
CA GLU A 284 -5.04 21.94 12.18
C GLU A 284 -5.09 20.68 13.06
N LEU A 285 -5.95 20.70 14.07
CA LEU A 285 -6.17 19.56 14.96
C LEU A 285 -7.24 18.64 14.38
N CYS A 286 -7.17 17.36 14.70
CA CYS A 286 -8.30 16.47 14.45
C CYS A 286 -9.54 16.97 15.21
N SER A 287 -10.72 16.70 14.66
CA SER A 287 -11.99 17.13 15.23
C SER A 287 -12.37 16.47 16.57
N TRP A 288 -11.53 15.58 17.11
CA TRP A 288 -11.82 14.86 18.34
C TRP A 288 -11.25 15.58 19.57
N GLU A 289 -12.13 16.20 20.34
CA GLU A 289 -11.80 17.02 21.53
C GLU A 289 -11.05 16.27 22.64
N ARG A 290 -11.11 14.93 22.67
CA ARG A 290 -10.42 14.09 23.68
C ARG A 290 -9.18 13.38 23.14
N CYS A 291 -8.70 13.75 21.97
CA CYS A 291 -7.51 13.13 21.38
C CYS A 291 -6.25 13.47 22.20
N SER A 292 -5.55 12.45 22.69
CA SER A 292 -4.31 12.58 23.48
C SER A 292 -3.11 11.89 22.83
N TRP A 293 -3.13 11.72 21.51
CA TRP A 293 -2.13 10.95 20.76
C TRP A 293 -0.81 11.69 20.56
N CYS A 294 -0.81 13.01 20.63
CA CYS A 294 0.36 13.88 20.48
C CYS A 294 0.44 14.84 21.67
N SER A 295 1.64 15.11 22.17
CA SER A 295 1.87 15.95 23.35
C SER A 295 1.60 17.44 23.03
N GLU A 296 1.38 18.29 24.04
CA GLU A 296 1.24 19.74 23.84
C GLU A 296 2.56 20.42 23.44
N GLU A 297 3.70 19.80 23.78
CA GLU A 297 5.05 20.30 23.46
C GLU A 297 5.47 20.02 22.01
N ASP A 298 4.69 19.25 21.26
CA ASP A 298 4.99 18.85 19.86
C ASP A 298 4.78 19.99 18.83
N ILE A 299 4.51 21.22 19.26
CA ILE A 299 4.25 22.40 18.40
C ILE A 299 5.57 23.07 18.00
#